data_AF-A0A432RX99-F1
#
_entry.id   AF-A0A432RX99-F1
#
_cell.length_a   1.000
_cell.length_b   1.000
_cell.length_c   1.000
_cell.angle_alpha   90.00
_cell.angle_beta   90.00
_cell.angle_gamma   90.00
#
_symmetry.space_group_name_H-M   'P 1'
#
loop_
_entity.id
_entity.type
_entity.pdbx_description
1 polymer ?
#
loop_
_entity_poly.entity_id
_entity_poly.type
_entity_poly.pdbx_seq_one_letter_code
_entity_poly.pdbx_strand_id
1 'polypeptide(L)'
;AVLLPYFDITMAEDKAEQLRSVMAATHFEAQSIKVTASIGVAQLSQQETAAQLLKRADDALYDAKGSGRNRVIIAYLENSHTQLEINELKEGEFVEVFDVETEPNPDESEASQKLST
;
A
#
# COMPACT_ATOMS: atom_id res chain seq x y z
N ALA A 1 -13.07 -2.70 10.70
CA ALA A 1 -11.79 -2.30 10.09
C ALA A 1 -10.80 -1.94 11.21
N VAL A 2 -9.49 -2.04 10.95
CA VAL A 2 -8.42 -1.63 11.87
C VAL A 2 -7.62 -0.53 11.16
N LEU A 3 -7.31 0.56 11.86
CA LEU A 3 -6.44 1.62 11.36
C LEU A 3 -5.07 1.48 12.04
N LEU A 4 -3.99 1.63 11.27
CA LEU A 4 -2.61 1.51 11.73
C LEU A 4 -1.87 2.84 11.51
N PRO A 5 -1.95 3.81 12.44
CA PRO A 5 -1.18 5.05 12.34
C PRO A 5 0.32 4.75 12.38
N TYR A 6 1.11 5.49 11.60
CA TYR A 6 2.58 5.37 11.54
C TYR A 6 3.09 4.03 10.96
N PHE A 7 2.27 3.33 10.19
CA PHE A 7 2.68 2.14 9.44
C PHE A 7 2.74 2.49 7.96
N ASP A 8 3.82 2.08 7.29
CA ASP A 8 3.84 1.96 5.84
C ASP A 8 3.13 0.66 5.39
N ILE A 9 3.02 0.49 4.08
CA ILE A 9 2.30 -0.65 3.49
C ILE A 9 2.95 -2.00 3.84
N THR A 10 4.27 -2.07 3.91
CA THR A 10 5.03 -3.30 4.20
C THR A 10 4.85 -3.70 5.66
N MET A 11 5.00 -2.76 6.59
CA MET A 11 4.75 -2.99 8.01
C MET A 11 3.30 -3.41 8.27
N ALA A 12 2.35 -2.80 7.54
CA ALA A 12 0.93 -3.14 7.65
C ALA A 12 0.63 -4.54 7.10
N GLU A 13 1.25 -4.92 5.98
CA GLU A 13 1.19 -6.27 5.42
C GLU A 13 1.70 -7.32 6.41
N ASP A 14 2.90 -7.13 6.96
CA ASP A 14 3.49 -8.06 7.94
C ASP A 14 2.58 -8.24 9.16
N LYS A 15 2.00 -7.13 9.65
CA LYS A 15 1.08 -7.18 10.79
C LYS A 15 -0.21 -7.93 10.44
N ALA A 16 -0.75 -7.72 9.24
CA ALA A 16 -1.93 -8.43 8.75
C ALA A 16 -1.66 -9.93 8.59
N GLU A 17 -0.49 -10.30 8.06
CA GLU A 17 -0.11 -11.69 7.87
C GLU A 17 0.11 -12.42 9.21
N GLN A 18 0.70 -11.73 10.19
CA GLN A 18 0.79 -12.22 11.56
C GLN A 18 -0.61 -12.50 12.14
N LEU A 19 -1.55 -11.56 12.01
CA LEU A 19 -2.92 -11.74 12.49
C LEU A 19 -3.62 -12.91 11.79
N ARG A 20 -3.50 -13.00 10.46
CA ARG A 20 -4.09 -14.06 9.65
C ARG A 20 -3.59 -15.44 10.10
N SER A 21 -2.28 -15.57 10.29
CA SER A 21 -1.64 -16.81 10.73
C SER A 21 -2.07 -17.23 12.14
N VAL A 22 -2.13 -16.29 13.09
CA VAL A 22 -2.61 -16.56 14.45
C VAL A 22 -4.07 -17.01 14.43
N MET A 23 -4.94 -16.35 13.67
CA MET A 23 -6.35 -16.75 13.55
C MET A 23 -6.50 -18.15 12.95
N ALA A 24 -5.73 -18.47 11.91
CA ALA A 24 -5.78 -19.77 11.26
C ALA A 24 -5.25 -20.93 12.14
N ALA A 25 -4.36 -20.63 13.09
CA ALA A 25 -3.79 -21.60 14.03
C ALA A 25 -4.63 -21.72 15.32
N THR A 26 -5.48 -20.74 15.64
CA THR A 26 -6.28 -20.73 16.86
C THR A 26 -7.38 -21.78 16.79
N HIS A 27 -7.48 -22.62 17.82
CA HIS A 27 -8.56 -23.56 17.98
C HIS A 27 -9.71 -22.89 18.76
N PHE A 28 -10.87 -22.77 18.13
CA PHE A 28 -12.05 -22.18 18.78
C PHE A 28 -12.88 -23.31 19.37
N GLU A 29 -12.84 -23.49 20.69
CA GLU A 29 -13.46 -24.64 21.38
C GLU A 29 -15.00 -24.63 21.32
N ALA A 30 -15.61 -23.44 21.20
CA ALA A 30 -17.06 -23.26 21.32
C ALA A 30 -17.86 -23.95 20.20
N GLN A 31 -17.26 -24.14 19.03
CA GLN A 31 -17.80 -24.86 17.89
C GLN A 31 -16.58 -25.43 17.17
N SER A 32 -16.48 -26.73 16.88
CA SER A 32 -15.32 -27.34 16.18
C SER A 32 -15.22 -26.88 14.71
N ILE A 33 -15.14 -25.56 14.51
CA ILE A 33 -15.10 -24.86 13.23
C ILE A 33 -13.69 -24.31 13.04
N LYS A 34 -13.16 -24.51 11.84
CA LYS A 34 -11.91 -23.88 11.44
C LYS A 34 -12.20 -22.45 10.99
N VAL A 35 -11.74 -21.47 11.76
CA VAL A 35 -11.87 -20.05 11.42
C VAL A 35 -10.58 -19.58 10.76
N THR A 36 -10.69 -18.79 9.70
CA THR A 36 -9.57 -18.12 9.04
C THR A 36 -9.97 -16.70 8.70
N ALA A 37 -8.99 -15.83 8.44
CA ALA A 37 -9.23 -14.46 8.02
C ALA A 37 -8.73 -14.24 6.59
N SER A 38 -9.46 -13.44 5.82
CA SER A 38 -8.94 -12.81 4.60
C SER A 38 -8.88 -11.32 4.90
N ILE A 39 -7.81 -10.65 4.51
CA ILE A 39 -7.54 -9.26 4.91
C ILE A 39 -7.13 -8.48 3.66
N GLY A 40 -7.80 -7.34 3.43
CA GLY A 40 -7.35 -6.34 2.47
C GLY A 40 -6.64 -5.22 3.19
N VAL A 41 -5.49 -4.80 2.69
CA VAL A 41 -4.66 -3.74 3.27
C VAL A 41 -4.45 -2.64 2.24
N ALA A 42 -4.54 -1.40 2.68
CA ALA A 42 -4.29 -0.23 1.87
C ALA A 42 -3.60 0.85 2.71
N GLN A 43 -2.63 1.55 2.13
CA GLN A 43 -1.98 2.71 2.74
C GLN A 43 -2.63 3.99 2.21
N LEU A 44 -2.86 4.97 3.09
CA LEU A 44 -3.40 6.28 2.73
C LEU A 44 -2.41 7.06 1.86
N SER A 45 -2.86 7.51 0.69
CA SER A 45 -2.13 8.45 -0.17
C SER A 45 -2.39 9.91 0.19
N GLN A 46 -1.49 10.81 -0.19
CA GLN A 46 -1.69 12.26 -0.06
C GLN A 46 -2.86 12.79 -0.91
N GLN A 47 -3.14 12.14 -2.04
CA GLN A 47 -4.16 12.57 -3.01
C GLN A 47 -5.51 11.86 -2.83
N GLU A 48 -5.69 11.21 -1.68
CA GLU A 48 -6.78 10.28 -1.43
C GLU A 48 -7.61 10.71 -0.22
N THR A 49 -8.92 10.56 -0.34
CA THR A 49 -9.85 10.67 0.78
C THR A 49 -9.91 9.38 1.59
N ALA A 50 -10.29 9.49 2.87
CA ALA A 50 -10.49 8.31 3.71
C ALA A 50 -11.54 7.31 3.14
N ALA A 51 -12.53 7.80 2.39
CA ALA A 51 -13.52 6.96 1.73
C ALA A 51 -12.90 6.13 0.59
N GLN A 52 -12.02 6.74 -0.21
CA GLN A 52 -11.27 6.04 -1.26
C GLN A 52 -10.31 5.00 -0.65
N LEU A 53 -9.66 5.33 0.48
CA LEU A 53 -8.79 4.39 1.20
C LEU A 53 -9.56 3.16 1.66
N LEU A 54 -10.70 3.39 2.31
CA LEU A 54 -11.54 2.31 2.80
C LEU A 54 -12.05 1.44 1.64
N LYS A 55 -12.42 2.07 0.53
CA LYS A 55 -12.86 1.35 -0.67
C LYS A 55 -11.74 0.44 -1.21
N ARG A 56 -10.51 0.94 -1.35
CA ARG A 56 -9.38 0.10 -1.82
C ARG A 56 -9.08 -1.06 -0.87
N ALA A 57 -9.15 -0.83 0.44
CA ALA A 57 -8.99 -1.90 1.42
C ALA A 57 -10.10 -2.96 1.30
N ASP A 58 -11.35 -2.54 1.03
CA ASP A 58 -12.47 -3.45 0.83
C ASP A 58 -12.39 -4.21 -0.50
N ASP A 59 -11.97 -3.54 -1.58
CA ASP A 59 -11.72 -4.17 -2.88
C ASP A 59 -10.63 -5.26 -2.74
N ALA A 60 -9.51 -4.95 -2.07
CA ALA A 60 -8.47 -5.95 -1.78
C ALA A 60 -8.98 -7.11 -0.89
N LEU A 61 -9.85 -6.83 0.07
CA LEU A 61 -10.50 -7.87 0.88
C LEU A 61 -11.42 -8.76 0.03
N TYR A 62 -12.15 -8.16 -0.90
CA TYR A 62 -12.99 -8.88 -1.85
C TYR A 62 -12.14 -9.80 -2.72
N ASP A 63 -11.03 -9.32 -3.27
CA ASP A 63 -10.08 -10.12 -4.03
C ASP A 63 -9.45 -11.24 -3.20
N ALA A 64 -9.13 -10.97 -1.93
CA ALA A 64 -8.60 -11.99 -1.02
C ALA A 64 -9.61 -13.13 -0.84
N LYS A 65 -10.90 -12.80 -0.76
CA LYS A 65 -11.99 -13.79 -0.69
C LYS A 65 -12.21 -14.51 -2.03
N GLY A 66 -12.12 -13.79 -3.14
CA GLY A 66 -12.34 -14.33 -4.49
C GLY A 66 -11.23 -15.25 -4.97
N SER A 67 -9.97 -14.97 -4.60
CA SER A 67 -8.79 -15.71 -5.06
C SER A 67 -8.46 -16.97 -4.25
N GLY A 68 -9.27 -17.31 -3.24
CA GLY A 68 -9.14 -18.55 -2.46
C GLY A 68 -9.16 -18.38 -0.94
N ARG A 69 -9.45 -17.18 -0.42
CA ARG A 69 -9.55 -16.86 1.01
C ARG A 69 -8.23 -17.11 1.76
N ASN A 70 -8.27 -16.94 3.08
CA ASN A 70 -7.19 -17.17 4.02
C ASN A 70 -5.85 -16.56 3.56
N ARG A 71 -5.88 -15.29 3.16
CA ARG A 71 -4.72 -14.54 2.64
C ARG A 71 -4.85 -13.05 2.88
N VAL A 72 -3.72 -12.38 2.77
CA VAL A 72 -3.63 -10.93 2.71
C VAL A 72 -3.51 -10.51 1.24
N ILE A 73 -4.20 -9.43 0.85
CA ILE A 73 -3.98 -8.75 -0.42
C ILE A 73 -3.74 -7.27 -0.15
N ILE A 74 -2.76 -6.72 -0.85
CA ILE A 74 -2.35 -5.33 -0.75
C ILE A 74 -2.93 -4.56 -1.95
N ALA A 75 -3.65 -3.48 -1.66
CA ALA A 75 -4.04 -2.50 -2.68
C ALA A 75 -2.95 -1.43 -2.79
N TYR A 76 -2.10 -1.56 -3.80
CA TYR A 76 -1.21 -0.48 -4.22
C TYR A 76 -2.01 0.56 -5.02
N LEU A 77 -1.54 1.81 -5.03
CA LEU A 77 -2.05 2.80 -5.99
C LEU A 77 -1.52 2.40 -7.37
N GLU A 78 -2.39 2.38 -8.37
CA GLU A 78 -1.92 2.36 -9.75
C GLU A 78 -1.19 3.67 -10.01
N ASN A 79 0.11 3.60 -10.28
CA ASN A 79 0.87 4.75 -10.75
C ASN A 79 0.27 5.18 -12.09
N SER A 80 -0.59 6.20 -12.06
CA SER A 80 -1.07 6.86 -13.26
C SER A 80 0.14 7.56 -13.90
N HIS A 81 0.72 6.90 -14.91
CA HIS A 81 1.83 7.34 -15.75
C HIS A 81 3.21 7.52 -15.06
N THR A 82 3.93 6.42 -14.88
CA THR A 82 5.33 6.40 -15.34
C THR A 82 5.39 5.47 -16.54
N GLN A 83 5.18 6.05 -17.71
CA GLN A 83 5.54 5.41 -18.96
C GLN A 83 7.08 5.39 -18.98
N LEU A 84 7.68 4.45 -18.26
CA LEU A 84 9.01 4.00 -18.64
C LEU A 84 8.81 3.44 -20.05
N GLU A 85 9.33 4.13 -21.05
CA GLU A 85 9.43 3.58 -22.40
C GLU A 85 10.26 2.29 -22.28
N ILE A 86 9.57 1.14 -22.26
CA ILE A 86 10.18 -0.20 -22.31
C ILE A 86 10.64 -0.47 -23.75
N ASN A 87 11.35 0.47 -24.35
CA ASN A 87 11.98 0.34 -25.65
C ASN A 87 13.46 0.66 -25.46
N GLU A 88 14.21 -0.33 -24.94
CA GLU A 88 15.67 -0.55 -25.10
C GLU A 88 16.33 -1.32 -23.93
N LEU A 89 15.59 -2.17 -23.21
CA LEU A 89 16.25 -3.14 -22.31
C LEU A 89 16.86 -4.27 -23.15
N LYS A 90 18.19 -4.29 -23.28
CA LYS A 90 18.94 -5.47 -23.73
C LYS A 90 18.97 -6.49 -22.59
N GLU A 91 18.78 -7.77 -22.91
CA GLU A 91 18.82 -8.86 -21.93
C GLU A 91 20.10 -8.83 -21.09
N GLY A 92 19.96 -8.71 -19.77
CA GLY A 92 21.06 -8.87 -18.80
C GLY A 92 21.39 -7.65 -17.93
N GLU A 93 20.69 -6.52 -18.08
CA GLU A 93 20.97 -5.31 -17.29
C GLU A 93 19.97 -5.16 -16.14
N PHE A 94 20.45 -5.26 -14.90
CA PHE A 94 19.66 -5.02 -13.68
C PHE A 94 19.54 -3.51 -13.46
N VAL A 95 18.32 -3.02 -13.22
CA VAL A 95 18.10 -1.63 -12.82
C VAL A 95 18.28 -1.52 -11.32
N GLU A 96 19.31 -0.81 -10.87
CA GLU A 96 19.39 -0.35 -9.48
C GLU A 96 18.28 0.68 -9.24
N VAL A 97 17.36 0.35 -8.33
CA VAL A 97 16.37 1.30 -7.84
C VAL A 97 17.08 2.18 -6.82
N PHE A 98 17.48 3.38 -7.23
CA PHE A 98 18.02 4.38 -6.32
C PHE A 98 16.88 4.98 -5.48
N ASP A 99 17.03 4.97 -4.15
CA ASP A 99 16.21 5.77 -3.24
C ASP A 99 16.39 7.24 -3.62
N VAL A 100 15.30 7.90 -4.00
CA VAL A 100 15.28 9.32 -4.32
C VAL A 100 15.23 10.09 -3.00
N GLU A 101 16.40 10.47 -2.47
CA GLU A 101 16.49 11.58 -1.53
C GLU A 101 16.13 12.87 -2.27
N THR A 102 15.02 13.50 -1.89
CA THR A 102 14.63 14.80 -2.43
C THR A 102 15.49 15.90 -1.81
N GLU A 103 16.57 16.28 -2.48
CA GLU A 103 17.25 17.56 -2.22
C GLU A 103 16.31 18.74 -2.59
N PRO A 104 16.20 19.80 -1.77
CA PRO A 104 15.32 20.92 -2.05
C PRO A 104 15.85 21.74 -3.25
N ASN A 105 14.95 22.05 -4.18
CA ASN A 105 15.22 22.80 -5.41
C ASN A 105 15.77 24.22 -5.09
N PRO A 106 16.95 24.62 -5.60
CA PRO A 106 17.53 25.95 -5.34
C PRO A 106 16.82 27.12 -6.05
N ASP A 107 15.76 26.87 -6.83
CA ASP A 107 15.07 27.90 -7.62
C ASP A 107 13.92 28.64 -6.88
N GLU A 108 13.78 28.48 -5.57
CA GLU A 108 12.96 29.38 -4.72
C GLU A 108 13.71 30.63 -4.26
N SER A 109 14.65 31.14 -5.07
CA SER A 109 15.19 32.48 -4.96
C SER A 109 14.67 33.30 -6.12
N GLU A 110 13.93 34.38 -5.81
CA GLU A 110 13.49 35.43 -6.75
C GLU A 110 12.10 35.30 -7.41
N ALA A 111 11.06 35.03 -6.63
CA ALA A 111 9.70 35.40 -7.00
C ALA A 111 8.88 35.93 -5.81
N SER A 112 9.32 37.02 -5.21
CA SER A 112 8.46 37.93 -4.46
C SER A 112 8.82 39.37 -4.81
N GLN A 113 8.35 39.78 -5.99
CA GLN A 113 8.27 41.18 -6.36
C GLN A 113 7.29 41.90 -5.42
N LYS A 114 7.71 43.10 -5.01
CA LYS A 114 6.94 44.35 -5.08
C LYS A 114 5.45 44.25 -4.72
N LEU A 115 5.06 44.87 -3.60
CA LEU A 115 4.19 46.06 -3.55
C LEU A 115 3.59 46.20 -2.12
N SER A 116 4.09 47.15 -1.33
CA SER A 116 3.29 48.08 -0.52
C SER A 116 4.24 48.97 0.27
N THR A 117 4.52 50.16 -0.27
CA THR A 117 4.74 51.38 0.53
C THR A 117 3.44 52.15 0.50
#